data_AF-A0A7I7Y6R1-F1
#
_entry.id   AF-A0A7I7Y6R1-F1
#
_cell.length_a   1.000
_cell.length_b   1.000
_cell.length_c   1.000
_cell.angle_alpha   90.00
_cell.angle_beta   90.00
_cell.angle_gamma   90.00
#
_symmetry.space_group_name_H-M   'P 1'
#
loop_
_entity.id
_entity.type
_entity.pdbx_description
1 polymer ?
#
loop_
_entity_poly.entity_id
_entity_poly.type
_entity_poly.pdbx_seq_one_letter_code
_entity_poly.pdbx_strand_id
1 'polypeptide(L)'
;MDVLLASAELTPPALTDPGGTWVFNVAVPIVGGTLMLLAILDVIRRRRFTWGFLFLFNSLAIYWMETVGDWAQHLIYSPAFAQHHLLEWLPVKTPNDPLFMPFAYAVYWGVHAILILWLSQWVASKTGWSMLKSLLVLAIPVNYVWDFVVEGAATAMGWWTYDPGIGPVLEWPDGGRITLLWTIGLMCVWPNLIAYWAGKPPIRGLNHLERFCGLQRFTTPKESLGSGGPDTAGATSPSEASGVATATRVRSKQQEFDDHLNYAVTIPRWRFELLRLGAWFVGFQVSAVLLLGVPLLLMRILTGFDSPYIP
;
A
#
# COMPACT_ATOMS: atom_id res chain seq x y z
N MET A 1 -21.23 26.75 6.12
CA MET A 1 -21.74 26.44 4.76
C MET A 1 -21.27 27.51 3.77
N ASP A 2 -21.30 28.79 4.15
CA ASP A 2 -20.81 29.88 3.29
C ASP A 2 -19.28 29.94 3.09
N VAL A 3 -18.48 29.42 4.03
CA VAL A 3 -17.01 29.31 3.86
C VAL A 3 -16.62 28.21 2.85
N LEU A 4 -17.44 27.16 2.70
CA LEU A 4 -17.20 26.09 1.71
C LEU A 4 -17.54 26.54 0.28
N LEU A 5 -18.34 27.60 0.12
CA LEU A 5 -18.67 28.18 -1.18
C LEU A 5 -17.65 29.24 -1.61
N ALA A 6 -16.98 29.92 -0.67
CA ALA A 6 -15.98 30.94 -0.98
C ALA A 6 -14.67 30.37 -1.57
N SER A 7 -14.28 29.13 -1.23
CA SER A 7 -13.10 28.48 -1.82
C SER A 7 -13.32 27.95 -3.24
N ALA A 8 -14.57 28.00 -3.75
CA ALA A 8 -14.89 27.57 -5.11
C ALA A 8 -14.54 28.62 -6.18
N GLU A 9 -14.24 29.87 -5.80
CA GLU A 9 -14.12 30.98 -6.77
C GLU A 9 -12.70 31.28 -7.29
N LEU A 10 -11.64 30.68 -6.75
CA LEU A 10 -10.31 30.79 -7.36
C LEU A 10 -9.57 29.45 -7.30
N THR A 11 -9.73 28.66 -8.37
CA THR A 11 -8.76 27.60 -8.69
C THR A 11 -7.36 28.24 -8.74
N PRO A 12 -6.39 27.75 -7.95
CA PRO A 12 -5.03 28.30 -7.98
C PRO A 12 -4.50 28.35 -9.42
N PRO A 13 -3.79 29.42 -9.83
CA PRO A 13 -3.33 29.59 -11.21
C PRO A 13 -2.55 28.39 -11.75
N ALA A 14 -1.73 27.77 -10.91
CA ALA A 14 -0.95 26.56 -11.19
C ALA A 14 -1.80 25.38 -11.70
N LEU A 15 -3.09 25.33 -11.34
CA LEU A 15 -3.97 24.21 -11.65
C LEU A 15 -4.81 24.41 -12.93
N THR A 16 -4.73 25.58 -13.57
CA THR A 16 -5.63 25.95 -14.67
C THR A 16 -5.24 25.34 -16.02
N ASP A 17 -3.96 25.07 -16.25
CA ASP A 17 -3.45 24.45 -17.49
C ASP A 17 -2.45 23.32 -17.17
N PRO A 18 -2.90 22.23 -16.53
CA PRO A 18 -2.02 21.13 -16.15
C PRO A 18 -1.48 20.38 -17.37
N GLY A 19 -0.17 20.15 -17.38
CA GLY A 19 0.48 19.37 -18.43
C GLY A 19 0.15 17.88 -18.30
N GLY A 20 -0.05 17.18 -19.42
CA GLY A 20 -0.05 15.70 -19.40
C GLY A 20 -1.18 15.02 -18.62
N THR A 21 -2.35 15.66 -18.49
CA THR A 21 -3.52 15.11 -17.75
C THR A 21 -3.94 13.69 -18.15
N TRP A 22 -3.64 13.27 -19.37
CA TRP A 22 -3.89 11.90 -19.87
C TRP A 22 -3.21 10.82 -19.00
N VAL A 23 -2.11 11.14 -18.32
CA VAL A 23 -1.41 10.20 -17.41
C VAL A 23 -2.39 9.74 -16.33
N PHE A 24 -3.06 10.68 -15.68
CA PHE A 24 -3.99 10.38 -14.60
C PHE A 24 -5.39 10.04 -15.08
N ASN A 25 -5.91 10.70 -16.11
CA ASN A 25 -7.24 10.41 -16.63
C ASN A 25 -7.34 9.05 -17.35
N VAL A 26 -6.24 8.56 -17.91
CA VAL A 26 -6.23 7.37 -18.77
C VAL A 26 -5.23 6.33 -18.30
N ALA A 27 -3.93 6.67 -18.22
CA ALA A 27 -2.90 5.66 -17.99
C ALA A 27 -3.00 5.02 -16.60
N VAL A 28 -3.16 5.81 -15.54
CA VAL A 28 -3.27 5.33 -14.16
C VAL A 28 -4.50 4.42 -13.97
N PRO A 29 -5.71 4.78 -14.41
CA PRO A 29 -6.87 3.88 -14.38
C PRO A 29 -6.65 2.57 -15.13
N ILE A 30 -6.07 2.61 -16.33
CA ILE A 30 -5.79 1.41 -17.13
C ILE A 30 -4.78 0.50 -16.42
N VAL A 31 -3.66 1.06 -15.95
CA VAL A 31 -2.60 0.30 -15.28
C VAL A 31 -3.12 -0.26 -13.95
N GLY A 32 -3.72 0.57 -13.10
CA GLY A 32 -4.28 0.14 -11.82
C GLY A 32 -5.39 -0.91 -11.99
N GLY A 33 -6.29 -0.72 -12.96
CA GLY A 33 -7.33 -1.69 -13.30
C GLY A 33 -6.75 -3.03 -13.79
N THR A 34 -5.71 -2.98 -14.61
CA THR A 34 -5.00 -4.18 -15.10
C THR A 34 -4.33 -4.93 -13.94
N LEU A 35 -3.63 -4.23 -13.05
CA LEU A 35 -3.02 -4.84 -11.86
C LEU A 35 -4.06 -5.50 -10.96
N MET A 36 -5.21 -4.84 -10.75
CA MET A 36 -6.31 -5.41 -9.97
C MET A 36 -6.89 -6.66 -10.63
N LEU A 37 -7.12 -6.62 -11.95
CA LEU A 37 -7.60 -7.78 -12.71
C LEU A 37 -6.63 -8.96 -12.60
N LEU A 38 -5.33 -8.72 -12.77
CA LEU A 38 -4.30 -9.76 -12.63
C LEU A 38 -4.27 -10.35 -11.21
N ALA A 39 -4.44 -9.51 -10.18
CA ALA A 39 -4.53 -9.98 -8.80
C ALA A 39 -5.77 -10.86 -8.55
N ILE A 40 -6.93 -10.47 -9.10
CA ILE A 40 -8.17 -11.27 -9.03
C ILE A 40 -7.98 -12.61 -9.75
N LEU A 41 -7.40 -12.60 -10.96
CA LEU A 41 -7.12 -13.84 -11.69
C LEU A 41 -6.14 -14.74 -10.93
N ASP A 42 -5.16 -14.18 -10.23
CA ASP A 42 -4.24 -14.94 -9.38
C ASP A 42 -4.95 -15.57 -8.17
N VAL A 43 -5.89 -14.84 -7.55
CA VAL A 43 -6.76 -15.38 -6.48
C VAL A 43 -7.60 -16.55 -6.98
N ILE A 44 -8.23 -16.41 -8.15
CA ILE A 44 -9.05 -17.47 -8.75
C ILE A 44 -8.18 -18.70 -9.04
N ARG A 45 -7.01 -18.52 -9.67
CA ARG A 45 -6.08 -19.59 -10.03
C ARG A 45 -5.54 -20.34 -8.81
N ARG A 46 -5.23 -19.62 -7.72
CA ARG A 46 -4.66 -20.20 -6.50
C ARG A 46 -5.71 -20.59 -5.45
N ARG A 47 -6.98 -20.24 -5.68
CA ARG A 47 -8.12 -20.44 -4.76
C ARG A 47 -7.85 -19.92 -3.35
N ARG A 48 -7.11 -18.80 -3.23
CA ARG A 48 -6.81 -18.10 -1.97
C ARG A 48 -6.61 -16.61 -2.20
N PHE A 49 -6.75 -15.81 -1.15
CA PHE A 49 -6.33 -14.41 -1.23
C PHE A 49 -4.81 -14.34 -1.14
N THR A 50 -4.19 -13.97 -2.27
CA THR A 50 -2.74 -13.82 -2.35
C THR A 50 -2.29 -12.57 -1.64
N TRP A 51 -1.00 -12.51 -1.28
CA TRP A 51 -0.44 -11.30 -0.70
C TRP A 51 -0.65 -10.09 -1.61
N GLY A 52 -0.41 -10.25 -2.92
CA GLY A 52 -0.59 -9.17 -3.89
C GLY A 52 -2.02 -8.67 -3.95
N PHE A 53 -3.00 -9.59 -3.96
CA PHE A 53 -4.41 -9.22 -3.88
C PHE A 53 -4.76 -8.51 -2.58
N LEU A 54 -4.36 -9.07 -1.43
CA LEU A 54 -4.65 -8.47 -0.13
C LEU A 54 -4.04 -7.07 -0.01
N PHE A 55 -2.80 -6.88 -0.46
CA PHE A 55 -2.14 -5.59 -0.42
C PHE A 55 -2.83 -4.59 -1.35
N LEU A 56 -3.06 -4.96 -2.62
CA LEU A 56 -3.69 -4.08 -3.61
C LEU A 56 -5.13 -3.74 -3.19
N PHE A 57 -5.98 -4.73 -2.93
CA PHE A 57 -7.37 -4.51 -2.55
C PHE A 57 -7.50 -3.56 -1.36
N ASN A 58 -6.69 -3.76 -0.32
CA ASN A 58 -6.75 -2.92 0.86
C ASN A 58 -6.14 -1.54 0.63
N SER A 59 -5.12 -1.41 -0.24
CA SER A 59 -4.63 -0.10 -0.69
C SER A 59 -5.69 0.68 -1.48
N LEU A 60 -6.45 0.01 -2.35
CA LEU A 60 -7.59 0.65 -3.00
C LEU A 60 -8.65 1.05 -1.98
N ALA A 61 -8.99 0.16 -1.05
CA ALA A 61 -10.10 0.37 -0.13
C ALA A 61 -9.90 1.55 0.85
N ILE A 62 -8.67 2.04 1.01
CA ILE A 62 -8.37 3.20 1.88
C ILE A 62 -8.42 4.55 1.13
N TYR A 63 -8.64 4.57 -0.19
CA TYR A 63 -8.60 5.80 -0.99
C TYR A 63 -9.57 6.89 -0.50
N TRP A 64 -10.70 6.49 0.07
CA TRP A 64 -11.71 7.45 0.55
C TRP A 64 -11.21 8.30 1.73
N MET A 65 -10.17 7.84 2.44
CA MET A 65 -9.52 8.65 3.48
C MET A 65 -8.57 9.67 2.89
N GLU A 66 -8.13 9.49 1.64
CA GLU A 66 -7.24 10.43 0.97
C GLU A 66 -7.91 11.80 0.83
N THR A 67 -9.15 11.86 0.32
CA THR A 67 -9.86 13.16 0.18
C THR A 67 -10.03 13.90 1.51
N VAL A 68 -10.12 13.17 2.63
CA VAL A 68 -10.15 13.76 3.98
C VAL A 68 -8.77 14.28 4.39
N GLY A 69 -7.73 13.50 4.10
CA GLY A 69 -6.34 13.84 4.38
C GLY A 69 -5.85 15.01 3.54
N ASP A 70 -6.12 15.00 2.24
CA ASP A 70 -5.83 16.07 1.28
C ASP A 70 -6.52 17.36 1.67
N TRP A 71 -7.82 17.26 2.01
CA TRP A 71 -8.53 18.39 2.57
C TRP A 71 -7.74 18.92 3.77
N ALA A 72 -7.45 18.08 4.77
CA ALA A 72 -6.73 18.51 5.97
C ALA A 72 -5.33 19.11 5.70
N GLN A 73 -4.73 18.80 4.56
CA GLN A 73 -3.43 19.31 4.11
C GLN A 73 -3.51 20.50 3.17
N HIS A 74 -4.71 21.00 2.86
CA HIS A 74 -4.93 22.05 1.86
C HIS A 74 -4.45 21.64 0.46
N LEU A 75 -4.47 20.34 0.16
CA LEU A 75 -4.23 19.85 -1.18
C LEU A 75 -5.46 20.10 -2.05
N ILE A 76 -5.23 20.70 -3.22
CA ILE A 76 -6.25 20.99 -4.21
C ILE A 76 -5.85 20.34 -5.53
N TYR A 77 -6.67 19.42 -6.01
CA TYR A 77 -6.53 18.83 -7.35
C TYR A 77 -7.01 19.77 -8.44
N SER A 78 -6.35 19.71 -9.60
CA SER A 78 -6.81 20.43 -10.79
C SER A 78 -8.22 19.97 -11.20
N PRO A 79 -9.12 20.91 -11.53
CA PRO A 79 -10.46 20.57 -12.02
C PRO A 79 -10.45 19.93 -13.41
N ALA A 80 -9.31 19.94 -14.12
CA ALA A 80 -9.17 19.31 -15.44
C ALA A 80 -9.19 17.78 -15.40
N PHE A 81 -9.06 17.17 -14.22
CA PHE A 81 -9.17 15.73 -14.07
C PHE A 81 -10.62 15.26 -14.11
N ALA A 82 -10.83 14.04 -14.64
CA ALA A 82 -12.12 13.37 -14.55
C ALA A 82 -12.45 13.14 -13.07
N GLN A 83 -13.68 13.43 -12.67
CA GLN A 83 -14.11 13.38 -11.26
C GLN A 83 -15.16 12.29 -11.03
N HIS A 84 -15.31 11.87 -9.78
CA HIS A 84 -16.40 11.00 -9.33
C HIS A 84 -17.18 11.63 -8.18
N HIS A 85 -18.40 11.17 -7.95
CA HIS A 85 -19.29 11.71 -6.90
C HIS A 85 -19.59 10.70 -5.77
N LEU A 86 -18.78 9.64 -5.67
CA LEU A 86 -19.01 8.55 -4.72
C LEU A 86 -18.82 8.95 -3.24
N LEU A 87 -18.16 10.09 -3.00
CA LEU A 87 -17.77 10.56 -1.67
C LEU A 87 -18.53 11.84 -1.25
N GLU A 88 -19.59 12.23 -1.96
CA GLU A 88 -20.41 13.41 -1.62
C GLU A 88 -21.06 13.35 -0.24
N TRP A 89 -21.21 12.15 0.32
CA TRP A 89 -21.73 11.95 1.67
C TRP A 89 -20.71 12.31 2.77
N LEU A 90 -19.43 12.48 2.44
CA LEU A 90 -18.42 12.89 3.41
C LEU A 90 -18.61 14.38 3.76
N PRO A 91 -18.70 14.73 5.06
CA PRO A 91 -18.86 16.13 5.47
C PRO A 91 -17.60 16.97 5.22
N VAL A 92 -16.45 16.31 5.06
CA VAL A 92 -15.13 16.92 4.95
C VAL A 92 -14.38 16.18 3.85
N LYS A 93 -14.09 16.86 2.74
CA LYS A 93 -13.43 16.30 1.55
C LYS A 93 -12.87 17.41 0.66
N THR A 94 -11.99 17.06 -0.28
CA THR A 94 -11.50 18.01 -1.28
C THR A 94 -12.62 18.49 -2.22
N PRO A 95 -12.48 19.68 -2.82
CA PRO A 95 -13.48 20.19 -3.77
C PRO A 95 -13.63 19.30 -5.01
N ASN A 96 -12.50 18.81 -5.54
CA ASN A 96 -12.45 17.93 -6.69
C ASN A 96 -12.06 16.53 -6.22
N ASP A 97 -12.84 15.51 -6.58
CA ASP A 97 -12.59 14.10 -6.27
C ASP A 97 -12.12 13.36 -7.55
N PRO A 98 -10.81 13.16 -7.77
CA PRO A 98 -10.34 12.60 -9.02
C PRO A 98 -10.69 11.11 -9.18
N LEU A 99 -11.21 10.74 -10.35
CA LEU A 99 -11.59 9.37 -10.69
C LEU A 99 -10.42 8.39 -10.60
N PHE A 100 -9.20 8.88 -10.82
CA PHE A 100 -7.99 8.06 -10.79
C PHE A 100 -7.55 7.65 -9.38
N MET A 101 -8.07 8.30 -8.34
CA MET A 101 -7.51 8.17 -6.98
C MET A 101 -7.41 6.73 -6.47
N PRO A 102 -8.47 5.88 -6.58
CA PRO A 102 -8.37 4.49 -6.17
C PRO A 102 -7.27 3.74 -6.94
N PHE A 103 -7.12 4.03 -8.23
CA PHE A 103 -6.14 3.37 -9.09
C PHE A 103 -4.71 3.84 -8.84
N ALA A 104 -4.53 5.11 -8.50
CA ALA A 104 -3.24 5.65 -8.07
C ALA A 104 -2.75 4.90 -6.83
N TYR A 105 -3.63 4.61 -5.86
CA TYR A 105 -3.28 3.80 -4.69
C TYR A 105 -2.82 2.37 -5.03
N ALA A 106 -3.35 1.79 -6.10
CA ALA A 106 -2.92 0.47 -6.58
C ALA A 106 -1.46 0.49 -7.07
N VAL A 107 -1.09 1.58 -7.76
CA VAL A 107 0.21 1.72 -8.42
C VAL A 107 1.24 2.30 -7.45
N TYR A 108 0.95 3.47 -6.88
CA TYR A 108 1.82 4.25 -6.01
C TYR A 108 2.25 3.46 -4.78
N TRP A 109 1.29 3.05 -3.94
CA TRP A 109 1.61 2.34 -2.70
C TRP A 109 2.12 0.93 -2.94
N GLY A 110 1.64 0.25 -3.98
CA GLY A 110 2.14 -1.07 -4.37
C GLY A 110 3.63 -1.03 -4.72
N VAL A 111 4.04 -0.09 -5.58
CA VAL A 111 5.44 0.09 -5.98
C VAL A 111 6.29 0.55 -4.81
N HIS A 112 5.84 1.56 -4.06
CA HIS A 112 6.55 2.07 -2.90
C HIS A 112 6.81 0.98 -1.84
N ALA A 113 5.79 0.20 -1.48
CA ALA A 113 5.92 -0.88 -0.50
C ALA A 113 6.89 -1.97 -0.95
N ILE A 114 6.85 -2.37 -2.22
CA ILE A 114 7.77 -3.36 -2.78
C ILE A 114 9.21 -2.84 -2.75
N LEU A 115 9.41 -1.56 -3.10
CA LEU A 115 10.71 -0.88 -3.12
C LEU A 115 11.31 -0.80 -1.72
N ILE A 116 10.59 -0.25 -0.74
CA ILE A 116 11.11 -0.09 0.63
C ILE A 116 11.42 -1.44 1.28
N LEU A 117 10.57 -2.45 1.07
CA LEU A 117 10.80 -3.79 1.60
C LEU A 117 12.01 -4.45 0.95
N TRP A 118 12.20 -4.27 -0.36
CA TRP A 118 13.38 -4.79 -1.06
C TRP A 118 14.67 -4.13 -0.58
N LEU A 119 14.70 -2.79 -0.51
CA LEU A 119 15.85 -2.04 -0.02
C LEU A 119 16.19 -2.40 1.43
N SER A 120 15.16 -2.54 2.28
CA SER A 120 15.34 -2.91 3.68
C SER A 120 15.91 -4.32 3.85
N GLN A 121 15.46 -5.28 3.03
CA GLN A 121 16.06 -6.62 3.00
C GLN A 121 17.51 -6.59 2.51
N TRP A 122 17.79 -5.78 1.49
CA TRP A 122 19.14 -5.61 0.98
C TRP A 122 20.07 -5.03 2.06
N VAL A 123 19.68 -3.94 2.73
CA VAL A 123 20.45 -3.35 3.84
C VAL A 123 20.63 -4.35 4.98
N ALA A 124 19.57 -5.06 5.38
CA ALA A 124 19.65 -6.09 6.42
C ALA A 124 20.67 -7.19 6.06
N SER A 125 20.68 -7.63 4.80
CA SER A 125 21.61 -8.65 4.31
C SER A 125 23.08 -8.21 4.32
N LYS A 126 23.33 -6.90 4.18
CA LYS A 126 24.68 -6.32 4.13
C LYS A 126 25.22 -5.92 5.49
N THR A 127 24.34 -5.54 6.41
CA THR A 127 24.71 -4.98 7.72
C THR A 127 24.50 -5.94 8.89
N GLY A 128 23.77 -7.04 8.67
CA GLY A 128 23.30 -7.92 9.75
C GLY A 128 22.21 -7.29 10.62
N TRP A 129 21.63 -6.15 10.22
CA TRP A 129 20.56 -5.50 10.97
C TRP A 129 19.24 -6.26 10.89
N SER A 130 18.37 -6.01 11.88
CA SER A 130 16.98 -6.46 11.79
C SER A 130 16.24 -5.74 10.67
N MET A 131 15.23 -6.41 10.10
CA MET A 131 14.40 -5.84 9.04
C MET A 131 13.73 -4.53 9.47
N LEU A 132 13.26 -4.46 10.72
CA LEU A 132 12.67 -3.23 11.27
C LEU A 132 13.68 -2.09 11.33
N LYS A 133 14.90 -2.36 11.81
CA LYS A 133 15.95 -1.33 11.88
C LYS A 133 16.32 -0.81 10.50
N SER A 134 16.50 -1.70 9.52
CA SER A 134 16.77 -1.32 8.14
C SER A 134 15.66 -0.45 7.56
N LEU A 135 14.41 -0.82 7.81
CA LEU A 135 13.24 -0.07 7.34
C LEU A 135 13.13 1.30 7.99
N LEU A 136 13.36 1.42 9.31
CA LEU A 136 13.33 2.71 10.00
C LEU A 136 14.40 3.68 9.48
N VAL A 137 15.60 3.18 9.19
CA VAL A 137 16.69 4.01 8.63
C VAL A 137 16.39 4.43 7.19
N LEU A 138 15.75 3.57 6.41
CA LEU A 138 15.40 3.85 5.02
C LEU A 138 14.11 4.67 4.86
N ALA A 139 13.24 4.68 5.87
CA ALA A 139 11.94 5.36 5.81
C ALA A 139 12.12 6.83 5.41
N ILE A 140 13.00 7.57 6.07
CA ILE A 140 13.21 8.99 5.74
C ILE A 140 13.77 9.18 4.31
N PRO A 141 14.98 8.70 3.96
CA PRO A 141 15.58 9.02 2.67
C PRO A 141 14.78 8.48 1.47
N VAL A 142 14.19 7.28 1.57
CA VAL A 142 13.40 6.72 0.47
C VAL A 142 12.11 7.49 0.28
N ASN A 143 11.39 7.80 1.36
CA ASN A 143 10.13 8.56 1.24
C ASN A 143 10.40 9.99 0.79
N TYR A 144 11.49 10.62 1.22
CA TYR A 144 11.86 11.96 0.75
C TYR A 144 12.10 11.98 -0.77
N VAL A 145 12.89 11.04 -1.29
CA VAL A 145 13.14 10.94 -2.74
C VAL A 145 11.86 10.60 -3.50
N TRP A 146 11.07 9.67 -2.96
CA TRP A 146 9.83 9.23 -3.58
C TRP A 146 8.79 10.36 -3.66
N ASP A 147 8.56 11.08 -2.56
CA ASP A 147 7.67 12.23 -2.47
C ASP A 147 8.14 13.35 -3.41
N PHE A 148 9.43 13.71 -3.37
CA PHE A 148 9.96 14.77 -4.23
C PHE A 148 9.85 14.42 -5.72
N VAL A 149 10.00 13.15 -6.09
CA VAL A 149 9.84 12.70 -7.47
C VAL A 149 8.36 12.69 -7.89
N VAL A 150 7.44 12.25 -7.03
CA VAL A 150 6.03 12.10 -7.41
C VAL A 150 5.23 13.35 -7.11
N GLU A 151 5.18 13.80 -5.86
CA GLU A 151 4.50 15.03 -5.45
C GLU A 151 5.17 16.26 -6.07
N GLY A 152 6.51 16.28 -6.13
CA GLY A 152 7.24 17.40 -6.74
C GLY A 152 6.97 17.52 -8.24
N ALA A 153 6.95 16.39 -8.96
CA ALA A 153 6.55 16.40 -10.36
C ALA A 153 5.07 16.76 -10.53
N ALA A 154 4.19 16.29 -9.65
CA ALA A 154 2.77 16.58 -9.74
C ALA A 154 2.44 18.05 -9.54
N THR A 155 3.07 18.67 -8.55
CA THR A 155 2.94 20.10 -8.27
C THR A 155 3.57 20.97 -9.35
N ALA A 156 4.68 20.52 -9.97
CA ALA A 156 5.30 21.20 -11.11
C ALA A 156 4.53 21.05 -12.44
N MET A 157 3.69 20.03 -12.55
CA MET A 157 2.85 19.78 -13.73
C MET A 157 1.44 20.37 -13.59
N GLY A 158 1.16 21.05 -12.47
CA GLY A 158 -0.15 21.63 -12.18
C GLY A 158 -1.24 20.60 -11.85
N TRP A 159 -0.88 19.35 -11.53
CA TRP A 159 -1.86 18.30 -11.23
C TRP A 159 -2.59 18.54 -9.91
N TRP A 160 -1.85 18.93 -8.88
CA TRP A 160 -2.37 19.41 -7.62
C TRP A 160 -1.37 20.35 -6.96
N THR A 161 -1.82 21.09 -5.97
CA THR A 161 -0.97 22.01 -5.19
C THR A 161 -1.41 22.02 -3.75
N TYR A 162 -0.48 22.30 -2.85
CA TYR A 162 -0.78 22.55 -1.44
C TYR A 162 -0.96 24.07 -1.27
N ASP A 163 -2.21 24.53 -1.25
CA ASP A 163 -2.52 25.94 -1.17
C ASP A 163 -3.63 26.26 -0.16
N PRO A 164 -3.28 27.02 0.88
CA PRO A 164 -1.92 27.28 1.36
C PRO A 164 -1.12 26.01 1.74
N GLY A 165 0.21 26.09 1.77
CA GLY A 165 1.07 24.94 2.06
C GLY A 165 1.61 24.92 3.49
N ILE A 166 1.56 23.76 4.13
CA ILE A 166 1.86 23.60 5.56
C ILE A 166 3.38 23.49 5.83
N GLY A 167 3.93 24.47 6.54
CA GLY A 167 5.35 24.52 6.89
C GLY A 167 6.23 25.04 5.76
N PRO A 168 7.52 24.64 5.68
CA PRO A 168 8.39 25.03 4.58
C PRO A 168 7.86 24.49 3.26
N VAL A 169 7.67 25.38 2.29
CA VAL A 169 7.18 25.05 0.95
C VAL A 169 8.23 25.34 -0.11
N LEU A 170 8.21 24.54 -1.17
CA LEU A 170 8.85 24.88 -2.43
C LEU A 170 7.75 25.31 -3.41
N GLU A 171 7.90 26.50 -3.97
CA GLU A 171 6.99 27.06 -4.96
C GLU A 171 7.65 27.06 -6.36
N TRP A 172 6.93 26.52 -7.33
CA TRP A 172 7.30 26.47 -8.74
C TRP A 172 6.92 27.78 -9.45
N PRO A 173 7.48 28.08 -10.64
CA PRO A 173 7.20 29.32 -11.37
C PRO A 173 5.73 29.54 -11.76
N ASP A 174 4.95 28.47 -11.88
CA ASP A 174 3.51 28.48 -12.15
C ASP A 174 2.65 28.69 -10.89
N GLY A 175 3.29 28.79 -9.72
CA GLY A 175 2.65 28.91 -8.41
C GLY A 175 2.31 27.57 -7.74
N GLY A 176 2.67 26.44 -8.34
CA GLY A 176 2.48 25.12 -7.73
C GLY A 176 3.36 24.98 -6.49
N ARG A 177 2.82 24.42 -5.40
CA ARG A 177 3.50 24.32 -4.11
C ARG A 177 3.56 22.88 -3.64
N ILE A 178 4.71 22.47 -3.11
CA ILE A 178 4.91 21.22 -2.37
C ILE A 178 5.37 21.54 -0.94
N THR A 179 4.85 20.83 0.06
CA THR A 179 5.36 20.93 1.44
C THR A 179 6.59 20.05 1.63
N LEU A 180 7.63 20.55 2.30
CA LEU A 180 8.90 19.83 2.45
C LEU A 180 9.01 19.02 3.74
N LEU A 181 8.08 19.20 4.68
CA LEU A 181 8.10 18.46 5.96
C LEU A 181 6.80 17.73 6.21
N TRP A 182 5.67 18.35 5.90
CA TRP A 182 4.37 17.86 6.32
C TRP A 182 3.97 16.58 5.58
N THR A 183 3.88 16.63 4.25
CA THR A 183 3.56 15.47 3.39
C THR A 183 4.54 14.32 3.59
N ILE A 184 5.83 14.64 3.54
CA ILE A 184 6.92 13.67 3.69
C ILE A 184 6.88 13.01 5.06
N GLY A 185 6.62 13.78 6.12
CA GLY A 185 6.55 13.27 7.49
C GLY A 185 5.45 12.20 7.64
N LEU A 186 4.29 12.44 7.02
CA LEU A 186 3.18 11.47 7.01
C LEU A 186 3.55 10.20 6.25
N MET A 187 4.21 10.35 5.09
CA MET A 187 4.70 9.21 4.30
C MET A 187 5.75 8.38 5.05
N CYS A 188 6.55 9.00 5.91
CA CYS A 188 7.57 8.30 6.68
C CYS A 188 7.00 7.34 7.73
N VAL A 189 5.73 7.49 8.14
CA VAL A 189 5.15 6.70 9.24
C VAL A 189 4.27 5.56 8.74
N TRP A 190 3.06 5.87 8.29
CA TRP A 190 2.03 4.85 8.04
C TRP A 190 2.40 3.88 6.89
N PRO A 191 2.86 4.34 5.71
CA PRO A 191 3.26 3.45 4.61
C PRO A 191 4.36 2.46 4.98
N ASN A 192 5.34 2.92 5.76
CA ASN A 192 6.46 2.10 6.21
C ASN A 192 6.02 1.08 7.26
N LEU A 193 5.15 1.48 8.19
CA LEU A 193 4.55 0.58 9.17
C LEU A 193 3.73 -0.51 8.48
N ILE A 194 2.84 -0.14 7.55
CA ILE A 194 1.97 -1.11 6.90
C ILE A 194 2.77 -2.06 6.01
N ALA A 195 3.82 -1.57 5.33
CA ALA A 195 4.75 -2.42 4.58
C ALA A 195 5.45 -3.44 5.50
N TYR A 196 5.93 -3.00 6.68
CA TYR A 196 6.54 -3.91 7.66
C TYR A 196 5.55 -4.94 8.21
N TRP A 197 4.33 -4.51 8.54
CA TRP A 197 3.29 -5.37 9.10
C TRP A 197 2.76 -6.40 8.11
N ALA A 198 2.52 -5.97 6.86
CA ALA A 198 2.12 -6.82 5.77
C ALA A 198 3.24 -7.77 5.31
N GLY A 199 4.51 -7.35 5.46
CA GLY A 199 5.70 -8.07 5.02
C GLY A 199 5.79 -8.20 3.49
N LYS A 200 6.93 -8.69 2.96
CA LYS A 200 7.11 -9.00 1.54
C LYS A 200 7.04 -10.52 1.28
N PRO A 201 6.57 -10.98 0.11
CA PRO A 201 6.86 -12.33 -0.38
C PRO A 201 8.37 -12.66 -0.44
N PRO A 202 8.79 -13.94 -0.30
CA PRO A 202 7.96 -15.13 -0.12
C PRO A 202 7.52 -15.31 1.34
N ILE A 203 6.21 -15.29 1.54
CA ILE A 203 5.60 -15.47 2.86
C ILE A 203 5.45 -16.97 3.10
N ARG A 204 6.33 -17.54 3.93
CA ARG A 204 6.24 -18.94 4.37
C ARG A 204 5.29 -19.14 5.55
N GLY A 205 5.08 -18.10 6.36
CA GLY A 205 4.23 -18.13 7.57
C GLY A 205 3.36 -16.88 7.66
N LEU A 206 2.52 -16.75 8.69
CA LEU A 206 1.70 -15.55 8.85
C LEU A 206 2.55 -14.28 8.98
N ASN A 207 2.14 -13.18 8.37
CA ASN A 207 2.80 -11.89 8.56
C ASN A 207 2.49 -11.30 9.95
N HIS A 208 3.09 -10.16 10.29
CA HIS A 208 2.89 -9.54 11.60
C HIS A 208 1.44 -9.11 11.80
N LEU A 209 0.79 -8.58 10.76
CA LEU A 209 -0.60 -8.15 10.80
C LEU A 209 -1.57 -9.31 11.11
N GLU A 210 -1.42 -10.41 10.38
CA GLU A 210 -2.21 -11.64 10.57
C GLU A 210 -1.99 -12.22 11.97
N ARG A 211 -0.75 -12.18 12.48
CA ARG A 211 -0.45 -12.63 13.84
C ARG A 211 -1.04 -11.71 14.91
N PHE A 212 -0.97 -10.41 14.68
CA PHE A 212 -1.55 -9.41 15.57
C PHE A 212 -3.07 -9.60 15.70
N CYS A 213 -3.76 -9.91 14.60
CA CYS A 213 -5.18 -10.27 14.61
C CYS A 213 -5.47 -11.69 15.15
N GLY A 214 -4.45 -12.40 15.63
CA GLY A 214 -4.59 -13.69 16.30
C GLY A 214 -4.83 -14.87 15.37
N LEU A 215 -4.53 -14.76 14.07
CA LEU A 215 -4.78 -15.85 13.12
C LEU A 215 -3.93 -17.10 13.40
N GLN A 216 -2.83 -16.99 14.18
CA GLN A 216 -2.03 -18.15 14.56
C GLN A 216 -2.83 -19.25 15.25
N ARG A 217 -3.92 -18.91 15.96
CA ARG A 217 -4.77 -19.89 16.66
C ARG A 217 -5.47 -20.89 15.73
N PHE A 218 -5.52 -20.57 14.44
CA PHE A 218 -6.10 -21.41 13.40
C PHE A 218 -5.04 -22.10 12.55
N THR A 219 -3.80 -22.14 13.03
CA THR A 219 -2.66 -22.73 12.31
C THR A 219 -1.90 -23.69 13.19
N THR A 220 -1.41 -24.78 12.60
CA THR A 220 -0.46 -25.70 13.22
C THR A 220 0.83 -25.72 12.43
N PRO A 221 2.01 -25.76 13.09
CA PRO A 221 3.28 -25.92 12.38
C PRO A 221 3.25 -27.19 11.53
N LYS A 222 3.75 -27.12 10.30
CA LYS A 222 4.08 -28.33 9.55
C LYS A 222 5.42 -28.83 10.03
N GLU A 223 5.52 -30.11 10.37
CA GLU A 223 6.81 -30.74 10.60
C GLU A 223 7.65 -30.56 9.33
N SER A 224 8.82 -29.94 9.46
CA SER A 224 9.81 -29.99 8.39
C SER A 224 10.19 -31.46 8.25
N LEU A 225 9.78 -32.10 7.16
CA LEU A 225 10.43 -33.32 6.70
C LEU A 225 11.93 -33.05 6.78
N GLY A 226 12.59 -33.70 7.73
CA GLY A 226 13.95 -33.37 8.13
C GLY A 226 14.86 -33.26 6.92
N SER A 227 15.72 -32.25 6.94
CA SER A 227 17.00 -32.32 6.27
C SER A 227 17.63 -33.66 6.59
N GLY A 228 17.64 -34.59 5.63
CA GLY A 228 18.35 -35.86 5.75
C GLY A 228 19.78 -35.55 6.16
N GLY A 229 20.13 -35.96 7.38
CA GLY A 229 21.51 -35.95 7.87
C GLY A 229 22.40 -36.83 6.99
N PRO A 230 23.72 -36.66 7.08
CA PRO A 230 24.67 -37.15 6.10
C PRO A 230 24.63 -38.67 5.99
N ASP A 231 24.63 -39.14 4.74
CA ASP A 231 24.74 -40.54 4.34
C ASP A 231 25.87 -41.26 5.10
N THR A 232 25.50 -42.00 6.13
CA THR A 232 26.36 -43.02 6.72
C THR A 232 25.92 -44.40 6.27
N ALA A 233 26.90 -45.09 5.69
CA ALA A 233 27.04 -46.53 5.53
C ALA A 233 26.27 -47.17 4.36
N GLY A 234 27.04 -47.53 3.32
CA GLY A 234 26.61 -48.51 2.34
C GLY A 234 26.62 -49.93 2.92
N ALA A 235 25.79 -50.79 2.32
CA ALA A 235 26.07 -52.19 1.99
C ALA A 235 24.82 -52.79 1.31
N THR A 236 24.90 -52.96 -0.01
CA THR A 236 24.36 -54.05 -0.84
C THR A 236 23.12 -54.84 -0.39
N SER A 237 22.05 -54.79 -1.21
CA SER A 237 21.40 -55.98 -1.81
C SER A 237 20.52 -55.57 -3.01
N PRO A 238 20.52 -56.32 -4.12
CA PRO A 238 19.73 -56.00 -5.31
C PRO A 238 18.34 -56.66 -5.23
N SER A 239 17.30 -55.84 -5.10
CA SER A 239 15.91 -56.28 -5.24
C SER A 239 15.24 -55.43 -6.31
N GLU A 240 15.04 -56.11 -7.44
CA GLU A 240 14.01 -55.95 -8.46
C GLU A 240 13.30 -54.59 -8.59
N ALA A 241 13.50 -54.00 -9.77
CA ALA A 241 12.75 -52.88 -10.28
C ALA A 241 11.24 -53.17 -10.27
N SER A 242 10.50 -52.47 -9.42
CA SER A 242 9.13 -52.04 -9.75
C SER A 242 9.16 -50.54 -10.01
N GLY A 243 9.65 -50.19 -11.20
CA GLY A 243 9.55 -48.84 -11.74
C GLY A 243 8.10 -48.54 -12.11
N VAL A 244 7.23 -48.34 -11.10
CA VAL A 244 5.98 -47.63 -11.33
C VAL A 244 6.39 -46.21 -11.68
N ALA A 245 6.39 -45.90 -12.98
CA ALA A 245 6.48 -44.53 -13.47
C ALA A 245 5.38 -43.75 -12.75
N THR A 246 5.77 -43.05 -11.69
CA THR A 246 4.85 -42.23 -10.91
C THR A 246 4.48 -41.12 -11.88
N ALA A 247 3.30 -41.22 -12.50
CA ALA A 247 2.79 -40.19 -13.38
C ALA A 247 3.02 -38.86 -12.66
N THR A 248 3.80 -37.97 -13.27
CA THR A 248 4.16 -36.68 -12.68
C THR A 248 2.85 -35.96 -12.40
N ARG A 249 2.34 -36.09 -11.18
CA ARG A 249 1.05 -35.56 -10.80
C ARG A 249 1.19 -34.06 -10.91
N VAL A 250 0.58 -33.49 -11.95
CA VAL A 250 0.58 -32.04 -12.16
C VAL A 250 -0.03 -31.43 -10.90
N ARG A 251 0.83 -30.82 -10.08
CA ARG A 251 0.40 -30.20 -8.83
C ARG A 251 -0.52 -29.05 -9.19
N SER A 252 -1.63 -28.93 -8.47
CA SER A 252 -2.45 -27.72 -8.63
C SER A 252 -1.68 -26.52 -8.10
N LYS A 253 -1.95 -25.31 -8.61
CA LYS A 253 -1.35 -24.07 -8.08
C LYS A 253 -1.66 -23.82 -6.60
N GLN A 254 -2.78 -24.37 -6.13
CA GLN A 254 -3.12 -24.40 -4.71
C GLN A 254 -2.16 -25.29 -3.92
N GLN A 255 -1.89 -26.52 -4.39
CA GLN A 255 -0.97 -27.46 -3.74
C GLN A 255 0.47 -26.93 -3.72
N GLU A 256 0.97 -26.41 -4.84
CA GLU A 256 2.31 -25.79 -4.92
C GLU A 256 2.50 -24.72 -3.84
N PHE A 257 1.46 -23.90 -3.59
CA PHE A 257 1.52 -22.85 -2.60
C PHE A 257 1.40 -23.39 -1.17
N ASP A 258 0.45 -24.29 -0.92
CA ASP A 258 0.27 -24.88 0.41
C ASP A 258 1.53 -25.62 0.86
N ASP A 259 2.24 -26.30 -0.06
CA ASP A 259 3.55 -26.93 0.20
C ASP A 259 4.63 -25.91 0.60
N HIS A 260 4.54 -24.67 0.11
CA HIS A 260 5.49 -23.60 0.44
C HIS A 260 5.28 -23.01 1.84
N LEU A 261 4.10 -23.22 2.44
CA LEU A 261 3.78 -22.73 3.78
C LEU A 261 4.39 -23.63 4.86
N ASN A 262 4.88 -23.01 5.93
CA ASN A 262 5.38 -23.71 7.12
C ASN A 262 4.27 -24.06 8.13
N TYR A 263 3.00 -23.86 7.76
CA TYR A 263 1.85 -24.13 8.61
C TYR A 263 0.70 -24.76 7.83
N ALA A 264 -0.12 -25.55 8.53
CA ALA A 264 -1.41 -26.04 8.07
C ALA A 264 -2.53 -25.23 8.74
N VAL A 265 -3.66 -25.07 8.05
CA VAL A 265 -4.84 -24.36 8.58
C VAL A 265 -5.78 -25.39 9.22
N THR A 266 -6.23 -25.13 10.45
CA THR A 266 -7.05 -26.06 11.25
C THR A 266 -8.56 -25.91 11.03
N ILE A 267 -8.98 -24.83 10.38
CA ILE A 267 -10.39 -24.53 10.06
C ILE A 267 -10.64 -24.64 8.55
N PRO A 268 -11.91 -24.68 8.08
CA PRO A 268 -12.20 -24.63 6.65
C PRO A 268 -11.49 -23.45 5.95
N ARG A 269 -10.78 -23.72 4.85
CA ARG A 269 -9.89 -22.75 4.20
C ARG A 269 -10.58 -21.45 3.83
N TRP A 270 -11.81 -21.52 3.31
CA TRP A 270 -12.58 -20.32 2.95
C TRP A 270 -12.81 -19.39 4.16
N ARG A 271 -13.06 -19.95 5.36
CA ARG A 271 -13.21 -19.17 6.60
C ARG A 271 -11.90 -18.50 6.95
N PHE A 272 -10.79 -19.22 6.86
CA PHE A 272 -9.47 -18.68 7.13
C PHE A 272 -9.10 -17.54 6.17
N GLU A 273 -9.36 -17.70 4.87
CA GLU A 273 -9.10 -16.65 3.89
C GLU A 273 -9.99 -15.42 4.12
N LEU A 274 -11.27 -15.58 4.47
CA LEU A 274 -12.13 -14.45 4.86
C LEU A 274 -11.62 -13.73 6.12
N LEU A 275 -11.15 -14.49 7.12
CA LEU A 275 -10.54 -13.89 8.32
C LEU A 275 -9.25 -13.14 7.99
N ARG A 276 -8.44 -13.64 7.03
CA ARG A 276 -7.27 -12.91 6.52
C ARG A 276 -7.69 -11.61 5.83
N LEU A 277 -8.66 -11.68 4.93
CA LEU A 277 -9.18 -10.49 4.26
C LEU A 277 -9.69 -9.45 5.27
N GLY A 278 -10.46 -9.88 6.26
CA GLY A 278 -10.96 -9.01 7.33
C GLY A 278 -9.84 -8.42 8.19
N ALA A 279 -8.84 -9.22 8.58
CA ALA A 279 -7.67 -8.74 9.34
C ALA A 279 -6.89 -7.67 8.57
N TRP A 280 -6.68 -7.90 7.28
CA TRP A 280 -6.03 -6.92 6.41
C TRP A 280 -6.87 -5.66 6.23
N PHE A 281 -8.17 -5.80 5.98
CA PHE A 281 -9.08 -4.67 5.82
C PHE A 281 -9.16 -3.80 7.06
N VAL A 282 -9.46 -4.39 8.22
CA VAL A 282 -9.51 -3.67 9.49
C VAL A 282 -8.14 -3.07 9.82
N GLY A 283 -7.06 -3.81 9.61
CA GLY A 283 -5.70 -3.35 9.83
C GLY A 283 -5.34 -2.10 9.03
N PHE A 284 -5.60 -2.11 7.73
CA PHE A 284 -5.35 -0.96 6.85
C PHE A 284 -6.24 0.23 7.22
N GLN A 285 -7.56 0.01 7.37
CA GLN A 285 -8.51 1.09 7.68
C GLN A 285 -8.18 1.74 9.03
N VAL A 286 -8.08 0.96 10.11
CA VAL A 286 -7.85 1.48 11.46
C VAL A 286 -6.49 2.16 11.56
N SER A 287 -5.43 1.56 11.01
CA SER A 287 -4.11 2.19 11.05
C SER A 287 -4.04 3.47 10.23
N ALA A 288 -4.69 3.53 9.05
CA ALA A 288 -4.74 4.73 8.23
C ALA A 288 -5.51 5.85 8.92
N VAL A 289 -6.69 5.54 9.50
CA VAL A 289 -7.45 6.52 10.29
C VAL A 289 -6.61 7.03 11.46
N LEU A 290 -6.02 6.15 12.27
CA LEU A 290 -5.34 6.55 13.50
C LEU A 290 -4.00 7.25 13.26
N LEU A 291 -3.27 6.88 12.21
CA LEU A 291 -1.90 7.37 11.96
C LEU A 291 -1.82 8.45 10.90
N LEU A 292 -2.84 8.60 10.04
CA LEU A 292 -2.92 9.66 9.04
C LEU A 292 -4.12 10.56 9.30
N GLY A 293 -5.33 10.00 9.24
CA GLY A 293 -6.57 10.79 9.29
C GLY A 293 -6.72 11.62 10.58
N VAL A 294 -6.57 10.99 11.74
CA VAL A 294 -6.72 11.65 13.05
C VAL A 294 -5.66 12.73 13.27
N PRO A 295 -4.35 12.48 13.08
CA PRO A 295 -3.34 13.54 13.21
C PRO A 295 -3.57 14.73 12.29
N LEU A 296 -3.95 14.47 11.04
CA LEU A 296 -4.24 15.52 10.05
C LEU A 296 -5.45 16.37 10.44
N LEU A 297 -6.57 15.73 10.77
CA LEU A 297 -7.78 16.41 11.18
C LEU A 297 -7.59 17.17 12.49
N LEU A 298 -6.95 16.55 13.49
CA LEU A 298 -6.67 17.20 14.76
C LEU A 298 -5.78 18.41 14.55
N MET A 299 -4.72 18.31 13.75
CA MET A 299 -3.86 19.45 13.49
C MET A 299 -4.67 20.61 12.89
N ARG A 300 -5.43 20.36 11.81
CA ARG A 300 -6.24 21.39 11.17
C ARG A 300 -7.30 22.00 12.09
N ILE A 301 -7.92 21.20 12.95
CA ILE A 301 -8.90 21.69 13.93
C ILE A 301 -8.22 22.54 15.01
N LEU A 302 -7.06 22.10 15.51
CA LEU A 302 -6.35 22.76 16.61
C LEU A 302 -5.68 24.07 16.19
N THR A 303 -5.22 24.16 14.93
CA THR A 303 -4.63 25.40 14.41
C THR A 303 -5.70 26.36 13.90
N GLY A 304 -6.90 25.87 13.61
CA GLY A 304 -8.02 26.66 13.12
C GLY A 304 -8.06 26.66 11.60
N PHE A 305 -9.28 26.65 11.06
CA PHE A 305 -9.53 26.58 9.61
C PHE A 305 -8.85 27.70 8.80
N ASP A 306 -8.51 28.82 9.46
CA ASP A 306 -7.95 30.05 8.88
C ASP A 306 -6.54 30.41 9.43
N SER A 307 -5.81 29.49 10.07
CA SER A 307 -4.54 29.84 10.74
C SER A 307 -3.42 30.18 9.74
N PRO A 308 -2.75 31.33 9.86
CA PRO A 308 -1.63 31.69 8.97
C PRO A 308 -0.28 31.00 9.32
N TYR A 309 -0.19 30.27 10.44
CA TYR A 309 1.06 29.64 10.92
C TYR A 309 1.29 28.22 10.37
N ILE A 310 0.19 27.61 9.96
CA ILE A 310 0.09 26.39 9.19
C ILE A 310 -0.95 26.78 8.15
N PRO A 311 -0.52 27.53 7.12
CA PRO A 311 -1.46 28.25 6.30
C PRO A 311 -2.40 27.24 5.67
#